data_AF-A0A100YWT5-F1
#
_entry.id   AF-A0A100YWT5-F1
#
_cell.length_a   1.000
_cell.length_b   1.000
_cell.length_c   1.000
_cell.angle_alpha   90.00
_cell.angle_beta   90.00
_cell.angle_gamma   90.00
#
_symmetry.space_group_name_H-M   'P 1'
#
loop_
_entity.id
_entity.type
_entity.pdbx_description
1 polymer ?
#
loop_
_entity_poly.entity_id
_entity_poly.type
_entity_poly.pdbx_seq_one_letter_code
_entity_poly.pdbx_strand_id
1 'polypeptide(L)'
;MEPRVFSFLIDEDGGRFFGPGPMALLAGVRETGSLSASAKAMDMSYTKAMRILHDAERALGCSLTVRSIGGEKGGSSSLTPEGEDFLHRYEAWRQGVTAAANVGFSAAFAGVAGVPRLGCVVMANGEATRFGRQKLVEPLRGRAVVSHTLDALVSPRLDVVVSTRWNRVRAVCEARHVACAEPAGALQSQTVHAGVKALGTRAGYLFVQGDQPLLSGASVEALLDEFAAHPDCVARLAWQGKPGSPVIFPGYLADALLGLEGDVGGGELLRRNPDLAAATRLVEARYPAELDDIDTPSDLERVASELVAVREAIESGQDIWPAAGEKDSAPGELGSSL
;
A
#
# COMPACT_ATOMS: atom_id res chain seq x y z
N MET A 1 -14.58 -5.00 -9.96
CA MET A 1 -15.39 -4.47 -8.83
C MET A 1 -14.90 -3.06 -8.54
N GLU A 2 -15.77 -2.08 -8.26
CA GLU A 2 -15.37 -0.66 -8.07
C GLU A 2 -16.17 0.01 -6.94
N PRO A 3 -15.55 0.93 -6.15
CA PRO A 3 -16.23 1.63 -5.07
C PRO A 3 -17.02 2.84 -5.59
N ARG A 4 -18.17 3.13 -4.98
CA ARG A 4 -18.92 4.38 -5.19
C ARG A 4 -19.13 5.08 -3.85
N VAL A 5 -18.56 6.28 -3.71
CA VAL A 5 -18.61 7.06 -2.47
C VAL A 5 -19.45 8.31 -2.66
N PHE A 6 -20.37 8.55 -1.72
CA PHE A 6 -21.18 9.75 -1.66
C PHE A 6 -20.91 10.46 -0.34
N SER A 7 -20.39 11.69 -0.41
CA SER A 7 -20.02 12.48 0.77
C SER A 7 -21.09 13.52 1.06
N PHE A 8 -21.61 13.55 2.29
CA PHE A 8 -22.62 14.51 2.73
C PHE A 8 -22.11 15.29 3.93
N LEU A 9 -22.50 16.56 4.03
CA LEU A 9 -22.39 17.34 5.26
C LEU A 9 -23.73 17.30 5.99
N ILE A 10 -23.67 17.16 7.31
CA ILE A 10 -24.82 17.07 8.20
C ILE A 10 -24.84 18.25 9.17
N ASP A 11 -26.04 18.68 9.55
CA ASP A 11 -26.25 19.67 10.61
C ASP A 11 -26.20 19.01 12.01
N GLU A 12 -26.40 19.82 13.05
CA GLU A 12 -26.37 19.37 14.45
C GLU A 12 -27.48 18.34 14.77
N ASP A 13 -28.56 18.33 14.00
CA ASP A 13 -29.69 17.39 14.12
C ASP A 13 -29.46 16.11 13.29
N GLY A 14 -28.33 16.00 12.59
CA GLY A 14 -28.00 14.87 11.70
C GLY A 14 -28.66 14.94 10.32
N GLY A 15 -29.32 16.05 10.00
CA GLY A 15 -29.93 16.34 8.71
C GLY A 15 -28.88 16.60 7.63
N ARG A 16 -28.99 15.93 6.47
CA ARG A 16 -28.09 16.18 5.34
C ARG A 16 -28.47 17.49 4.66
N PHE A 17 -27.65 18.53 4.83
CA PHE A 17 -27.90 19.84 4.21
C PHE A 17 -27.06 20.06 2.95
N PHE A 18 -25.89 19.41 2.82
CA PHE A 18 -25.04 19.54 1.64
C PHE A 18 -24.49 18.21 1.13
N GLY A 19 -24.32 18.08 -0.18
CA GLY A 19 -23.98 16.83 -0.83
C GLY A 19 -23.90 16.95 -2.36
N PRO A 20 -23.96 15.83 -3.10
CA PRO A 20 -23.90 15.82 -4.57
C PRO A 20 -24.98 16.68 -5.25
N GLY A 21 -26.20 16.73 -4.68
CA GLY A 21 -27.31 17.51 -5.23
C GLY A 21 -27.09 19.04 -5.13
N PRO A 22 -26.99 19.61 -3.93
CA PRO A 22 -26.67 21.02 -3.73
C PRO A 22 -25.41 21.48 -4.46
N MET A 23 -24.35 20.66 -4.45
CA MET A 23 -23.11 20.94 -5.17
C MET A 23 -23.34 21.07 -6.69
N ALA A 24 -24.03 20.10 -7.31
CA ALA A 24 -24.34 20.17 -8.74
C ALA A 24 -25.24 21.37 -9.08
N LEU A 25 -26.17 21.74 -8.20
CA LEU A 25 -26.98 22.96 -8.37
C LEU A 25 -26.12 24.22 -8.41
N LEU A 26 -25.23 24.41 -7.44
CA LEU A 26 -24.36 25.59 -7.37
C LEU A 26 -23.36 25.63 -8.53
N ALA A 27 -22.78 24.48 -8.91
CA ALA A 27 -21.91 24.40 -10.09
C ALA A 27 -22.66 24.79 -11.38
N GLY A 28 -23.89 24.32 -11.56
CA GLY A 28 -24.71 24.73 -12.69
C GLY A 28 -25.12 26.21 -12.64
N VAL A 29 -25.31 26.80 -11.46
CA VAL A 29 -25.54 28.26 -11.32
C VAL A 29 -24.29 29.03 -11.72
N ARG A 30 -23.10 28.59 -11.29
CA ARG A 30 -21.81 29.18 -11.67
C ARG A 30 -21.59 29.17 -13.19
N GLU A 31 -21.99 28.09 -13.87
CA GLU A 31 -21.85 27.96 -15.32
C GLU A 31 -22.92 28.72 -16.12
N THR A 32 -24.18 28.69 -15.67
CA THR A 32 -25.31 29.19 -16.47
C THR A 32 -25.80 30.58 -16.06
N GLY A 33 -25.41 31.08 -14.88
CA GLY A 33 -25.95 32.30 -14.30
C GLY A 33 -27.44 32.20 -13.91
N SER A 34 -27.99 30.98 -13.79
CA SER A 34 -29.42 30.77 -13.53
C SER A 34 -29.71 29.50 -12.73
N LEU A 35 -30.40 29.65 -11.60
CA LEU A 35 -30.87 28.52 -10.80
C LEU A 35 -31.92 27.69 -11.54
N SER A 36 -32.77 28.32 -12.36
CA SER A 36 -33.79 27.59 -13.12
C SER A 36 -33.17 26.75 -14.23
N ALA A 37 -32.11 27.26 -14.89
CA ALA A 37 -31.36 26.51 -15.88
C ALA A 37 -30.63 25.32 -15.25
N SER A 38 -29.94 25.54 -14.13
CA SER A 38 -29.28 24.48 -13.35
C SER A 38 -30.26 23.39 -12.90
N ALA A 39 -31.40 23.77 -12.33
CA ALA A 39 -32.47 22.86 -11.92
C ALA A 39 -32.99 22.01 -13.09
N LYS A 40 -33.21 22.66 -14.25
CA LYS A 40 -33.69 21.99 -15.47
C LYS A 40 -32.67 20.98 -15.99
N ALA A 41 -31.37 21.31 -15.96
CA ALA A 41 -30.30 20.39 -16.37
C ALA A 41 -30.20 19.15 -15.47
N MET A 42 -30.69 19.24 -14.23
CA MET A 42 -30.75 18.14 -13.27
C MET A 42 -32.13 17.45 -13.19
N ASP A 43 -33.00 17.66 -14.18
CA ASP A 43 -34.38 17.12 -14.21
C ASP A 43 -35.18 17.39 -12.92
N MET A 44 -35.00 18.58 -12.32
CA MET A 44 -35.71 18.98 -11.11
C MET A 44 -36.50 20.27 -11.28
N SER A 45 -37.64 20.36 -10.57
CA SER A 45 -38.43 21.59 -10.52
C SER A 45 -37.65 22.73 -9.85
N TYR A 46 -37.85 23.96 -10.33
CA TYR A 46 -37.29 25.16 -9.71
C TYR A 46 -37.61 25.26 -8.20
N THR A 47 -38.85 24.98 -7.79
CA THR A 47 -39.25 25.01 -6.37
C THR A 47 -38.45 24.04 -5.51
N LYS A 48 -38.13 22.85 -6.04
CA LYS A 48 -37.28 21.87 -5.36
C LYS A 48 -35.85 22.38 -5.24
N ALA A 49 -35.28 22.95 -6.30
CA ALA A 49 -33.93 23.53 -6.28
C ALA A 49 -33.83 24.68 -5.27
N MET A 50 -34.82 25.58 -5.26
CA MET A 50 -34.96 26.66 -4.28
C MET A 50 -34.99 26.15 -2.84
N ARG A 51 -35.78 25.10 -2.57
CA ARG A 51 -35.84 24.49 -1.23
C ARG A 51 -34.49 23.90 -0.82
N ILE A 52 -33.85 23.15 -1.72
CA ILE A 52 -32.53 22.54 -1.46
C ILE A 52 -31.50 23.61 -1.10
N LEU A 53 -31.43 24.71 -1.87
CA LEU A 53 -30.50 25.80 -1.58
C LEU A 53 -30.84 26.51 -0.27
N HIS A 54 -32.12 26.82 -0.03
CA HIS A 54 -32.53 27.47 1.21
C HIS A 54 -32.22 26.63 2.45
N ASP A 55 -32.39 25.31 2.37
CA ASP A 55 -32.05 24.41 3.48
C ASP A 55 -30.53 24.36 3.71
N ALA A 56 -29.72 24.38 2.64
CA ALA A 56 -28.28 24.50 2.74
C ALA A 56 -27.82 25.85 3.33
N GLU A 57 -28.38 26.96 2.85
CA GLU A 57 -28.08 28.32 3.33
C GLU A 57 -28.46 28.49 4.80
N ARG A 58 -29.60 27.92 5.22
CA ARG A 58 -30.04 27.93 6.61
C ARG A 58 -29.07 27.20 7.53
N ALA A 59 -28.61 26.01 7.12
CA ALA A 59 -27.66 25.22 7.89
C ALA A 59 -26.27 25.88 7.95
N LEU A 60 -25.86 26.58 6.89
CA LEU A 60 -24.59 27.31 6.85
C LEU A 60 -24.61 28.67 7.54
N GLY A 61 -25.80 29.25 7.72
CA GLY A 61 -25.96 30.61 8.26
C GLY A 61 -25.51 31.71 7.29
N CYS A 62 -25.33 31.40 6.00
CA CYS A 62 -24.93 32.35 4.97
C CYS A 62 -25.67 32.08 3.65
N SER A 63 -25.81 33.10 2.81
CA SER A 63 -26.36 32.95 1.46
C SER A 63 -25.28 32.39 0.53
N LEU A 64 -25.64 31.40 -0.28
CA LEU A 64 -24.78 30.78 -1.29
C LEU A 64 -25.00 31.39 -2.67
N THR A 65 -26.16 32.01 -2.88
CA THR A 65 -26.52 32.65 -4.15
C THR A 65 -27.03 34.07 -3.96
N VAL A 66 -26.65 34.97 -4.87
CA VAL A 66 -27.28 36.28 -5.05
C VAL A 66 -28.30 36.17 -6.18
N ARG A 67 -29.47 36.76 -5.98
CA ARG A 67 -30.51 36.87 -6.99
C ARG A 67 -30.68 38.31 -7.41
N SER A 68 -30.58 38.59 -8.71
CA SER A 68 -31.07 39.86 -9.26
C SER A 68 -32.49 39.67 -9.75
N ILE A 69 -33.42 40.44 -9.16
CA ILE A 69 -34.80 40.54 -9.62
C ILE A 69 -34.77 41.40 -10.88
N GLY A 70 -35.22 40.88 -12.03
CA GLY A 70 -35.18 41.69 -13.25
C GLY A 70 -35.97 41.18 -14.47
N GLY A 71 -37.13 41.81 -14.70
CA GLY A 71 -37.68 42.16 -16.03
C GLY A 71 -37.99 41.06 -17.06
N GLU A 72 -38.36 41.47 -18.27
CA GLU A 72 -38.82 40.64 -19.41
C GLU A 72 -37.88 39.48 -19.82
N LYS A 73 -36.63 39.45 -19.32
CA LYS A 73 -35.62 38.42 -19.62
C LYS A 73 -35.41 37.39 -18.51
N GLY A 74 -36.11 37.50 -17.37
CA GLY A 74 -36.01 36.59 -16.24
C GLY A 74 -34.89 36.95 -15.25
N GLY A 75 -35.06 36.54 -13.98
CA GLY A 75 -34.07 36.79 -12.93
C GLY A 75 -32.78 36.00 -13.12
N SER A 76 -31.64 36.59 -12.77
CA SER A 76 -30.34 35.91 -12.77
C SER A 76 -30.00 35.38 -11.38
N SER A 77 -29.12 34.39 -11.34
CA SER A 77 -28.55 33.85 -10.11
C SER A 77 -27.05 33.72 -10.28
N SER A 78 -26.27 34.26 -9.34
CA SER A 78 -24.83 34.04 -9.26
C SER A 78 -24.46 33.53 -7.88
N LEU A 79 -23.31 32.90 -7.75
CA LEU A 79 -22.80 32.54 -6.43
C LEU A 79 -22.40 33.82 -5.66
N THR A 80 -22.59 33.82 -4.35
CA THR A 80 -21.95 34.79 -3.45
C THR A 80 -20.45 34.47 -3.33
N PRO A 81 -19.61 35.41 -2.87
CA PRO A 81 -18.22 35.09 -2.52
C PRO A 81 -18.11 33.91 -1.53
N GLU A 82 -19.00 33.86 -0.54
CA GLU A 82 -19.10 32.77 0.43
C GLU A 82 -19.52 31.44 -0.24
N GLY A 83 -20.44 31.50 -1.20
CA GLY A 83 -20.90 30.35 -1.97
C GLY A 83 -19.81 29.75 -2.87
N GLU A 84 -19.01 30.59 -3.51
CA GLU A 84 -17.84 30.16 -4.30
C GLU A 84 -16.79 29.48 -3.42
N ASP A 85 -16.40 30.13 -2.30
CA ASP A 85 -15.42 29.57 -1.38
C ASP A 85 -15.91 28.23 -0.78
N PHE A 86 -17.17 28.18 -0.36
CA PHE A 86 -17.76 26.95 0.18
C PHE A 86 -17.80 25.81 -0.86
N LEU A 87 -18.26 26.10 -2.08
CA LEU A 87 -18.31 25.12 -3.16
C LEU A 87 -16.90 24.58 -3.47
N HIS A 88 -15.91 25.46 -3.58
CA HIS A 88 -14.52 25.09 -3.83
C HIS A 88 -13.95 24.18 -2.73
N ARG A 89 -14.18 24.51 -1.45
CA ARG A 89 -13.74 23.66 -0.32
C ARG A 89 -14.41 22.30 -0.32
N TYR A 90 -15.72 22.25 -0.58
CA TYR A 90 -16.46 20.99 -0.65
C TYR A 90 -15.98 20.12 -1.82
N GLU A 91 -15.74 20.71 -3.00
CA GLU A 91 -15.20 20.03 -4.17
C GLU A 91 -13.83 19.41 -3.86
N ALA A 92 -12.91 20.20 -3.27
CA ALA A 92 -11.58 19.74 -2.90
C ALA A 92 -11.62 18.59 -1.87
N TRP A 93 -12.41 18.74 -0.80
CA TRP A 93 -12.58 17.69 0.20
C TRP A 93 -13.18 16.40 -0.40
N ARG A 94 -14.25 16.51 -1.19
CA ARG A 94 -14.91 15.35 -1.83
C ARG A 94 -13.95 14.62 -2.78
N GLN A 95 -13.11 15.35 -3.51
CA GLN A 95 -12.08 14.76 -4.35
C GLN A 95 -11.08 13.95 -3.50
N GLY A 96 -10.60 14.52 -2.39
CA GLY A 96 -9.72 13.82 -1.44
C GLY A 96 -10.36 12.55 -0.87
N VAL A 97 -11.61 12.62 -0.44
CA VAL A 97 -12.37 11.44 0.07
C VAL A 97 -12.47 10.35 -1.00
N THR A 98 -12.79 10.73 -2.24
CA THR A 98 -12.91 9.76 -3.35
C THR A 98 -11.57 9.11 -3.67
N ALA A 99 -10.49 9.89 -3.70
CA ALA A 99 -9.14 9.40 -3.95
C ALA A 99 -8.69 8.41 -2.85
N ALA A 100 -8.83 8.78 -1.58
CA ALA A 100 -8.49 7.92 -0.45
C ALA A 100 -9.31 6.62 -0.46
N ALA A 101 -10.60 6.70 -0.76
CA ALA A 101 -11.46 5.52 -0.87
C ALA A 101 -11.04 4.58 -2.01
N ASN A 102 -10.63 5.12 -3.16
CA ASN A 102 -10.16 4.30 -4.29
C ASN A 102 -8.85 3.58 -3.96
N VAL A 103 -7.91 4.27 -3.30
CA VAL A 103 -6.64 3.70 -2.86
C VAL A 103 -6.88 2.59 -1.82
N GLY A 104 -7.66 2.87 -0.77
CA GLY A 104 -8.00 1.88 0.25
C GLY A 104 -8.77 0.69 -0.31
N PHE A 105 -9.72 0.92 -1.22
CA PHE A 105 -10.42 -0.17 -1.90
C PHE A 105 -9.46 -1.06 -2.70
N SER A 106 -8.55 -0.47 -3.47
CA SER A 106 -7.61 -1.23 -4.30
C SER A 106 -6.65 -2.07 -3.47
N ALA A 107 -6.18 -1.56 -2.32
CA ALA A 107 -5.31 -2.29 -1.41
C ALA A 107 -6.05 -3.40 -0.64
N ALA A 108 -7.25 -3.10 -0.12
CA ALA A 108 -8.03 -4.03 0.69
C ALA A 108 -8.61 -5.20 -0.12
N PHE A 109 -9.01 -4.96 -1.38
CA PHE A 109 -9.63 -5.97 -2.24
C PHE A 109 -8.69 -6.50 -3.33
N ALA A 110 -7.38 -6.28 -3.21
CA ALA A 110 -6.37 -6.75 -4.16
C ALA A 110 -6.55 -8.25 -4.48
N GLY A 111 -6.74 -8.58 -5.77
CA GLY A 111 -6.95 -9.96 -6.23
C GLY A 111 -8.40 -10.46 -6.20
N VAL A 112 -9.37 -9.65 -5.74
CA VAL A 112 -10.79 -10.03 -5.69
C VAL A 112 -11.56 -9.43 -6.86
N ALA A 113 -12.38 -10.23 -7.55
CA ALA A 113 -13.35 -9.76 -8.55
C ALA A 113 -12.79 -8.75 -9.59
N GLY A 114 -11.58 -9.03 -10.08
CA GLY A 114 -10.89 -8.23 -11.09
C GLY A 114 -10.15 -6.99 -10.55
N VAL A 115 -10.13 -6.77 -9.24
CA VAL A 115 -9.26 -5.74 -8.63
C VAL A 115 -7.81 -6.17 -8.81
N PRO A 116 -6.93 -5.33 -9.39
CA PRO A 116 -5.53 -5.67 -9.57
C PRO A 116 -4.88 -6.08 -8.25
N ARG A 117 -4.08 -7.15 -8.29
CA ARG A 117 -3.26 -7.57 -7.16
C ARG A 117 -2.21 -6.51 -6.83
N LEU A 118 -1.69 -6.52 -5.61
CA LEU A 118 -0.49 -5.77 -5.24
C LEU A 118 0.72 -6.36 -5.97
N GLY A 119 1.71 -5.52 -6.25
CA GLY A 119 2.95 -5.98 -6.87
C GLY A 119 3.92 -6.51 -5.82
N CYS A 120 4.62 -7.59 -6.11
CA CYS A 120 5.71 -8.09 -5.28
C CYS A 120 6.98 -8.28 -6.12
N VAL A 121 8.05 -7.55 -5.77
CA VAL A 121 9.35 -7.64 -6.40
C VAL A 121 10.29 -8.42 -5.48
N VAL A 122 10.72 -9.60 -5.94
CA VAL A 122 11.80 -10.35 -5.29
C VAL A 122 13.13 -9.86 -5.84
N MET A 123 13.96 -9.29 -4.96
CA MET A 123 15.26 -8.72 -5.27
C MET A 123 16.27 -9.87 -5.40
N ALA A 124 16.67 -10.22 -6.62
CA ALA A 124 17.46 -11.43 -6.90
C ALA A 124 18.63 -11.19 -7.87
N ASN A 125 19.20 -9.98 -7.84
CA ASN A 125 20.26 -9.57 -8.76
C ASN A 125 21.68 -9.59 -8.15
N GLY A 126 21.80 -9.81 -6.84
CA GLY A 126 23.06 -9.74 -6.10
C GLY A 126 24.15 -10.68 -6.63
N GLU A 127 25.42 -10.25 -6.51
CA GLU A 127 26.58 -10.98 -7.02
C GLU A 127 27.06 -12.11 -6.09
N ALA A 128 26.64 -12.10 -4.82
CA ALA A 128 27.03 -13.09 -3.82
C ALA A 128 28.56 -13.23 -3.69
N THR A 129 29.29 -12.11 -3.70
CA THR A 129 30.77 -12.08 -3.68
C THR A 129 31.38 -12.82 -2.50
N ARG A 130 30.80 -12.67 -1.30
CA ARG A 130 31.21 -13.41 -0.08
C ARG A 130 30.92 -14.91 -0.15
N PHE A 131 29.96 -15.29 -0.97
CA PHE A 131 29.56 -16.69 -1.19
C PHE A 131 30.43 -17.37 -2.25
N GLY A 132 31.01 -16.60 -3.17
CA GLY A 132 31.87 -17.08 -4.26
C GLY A 132 31.14 -17.77 -5.42
N ARG A 133 29.83 -17.99 -5.28
CA ARG A 133 28.91 -18.54 -6.30
C ARG A 133 27.49 -18.05 -6.02
N GLN A 134 26.59 -18.21 -6.98
CA GLN A 134 25.23 -17.66 -6.88
C GLN A 134 24.41 -18.36 -5.77
N LYS A 135 24.35 -17.73 -4.59
CA LYS A 135 23.71 -18.25 -3.37
C LYS A 135 22.24 -18.63 -3.55
N LEU A 136 21.50 -17.92 -4.39
CA LEU A 136 20.06 -18.11 -4.57
C LEU A 136 19.67 -19.48 -5.13
N VAL A 137 20.60 -20.14 -5.83
CA VAL A 137 20.39 -21.46 -6.45
C VAL A 137 21.11 -22.58 -5.72
N GLU A 138 21.76 -22.28 -4.62
CA GLU A 138 22.42 -23.28 -3.79
C GLU A 138 21.38 -24.12 -3.03
N PRO A 139 21.67 -25.41 -2.80
CA PRO A 139 20.73 -26.30 -2.16
C PRO A 139 20.65 -26.00 -0.66
N LEU A 140 19.49 -25.55 -0.22
CA LEU A 140 19.05 -25.48 1.16
C LEU A 140 18.00 -26.57 1.37
N ARG A 141 18.35 -27.62 2.13
CA ARG A 141 17.50 -28.81 2.32
C ARG A 141 17.00 -29.40 0.98
N GLY A 142 17.88 -29.46 -0.01
CA GLY A 142 17.62 -30.07 -1.34
C GLY A 142 16.87 -29.18 -2.34
N ARG A 143 16.46 -27.96 -1.97
CA ARG A 143 15.82 -26.99 -2.86
C ARG A 143 16.66 -25.71 -2.94
N ALA A 144 16.56 -24.96 -4.04
CA ALA A 144 17.23 -23.67 -4.18
C ALA A 144 16.80 -22.70 -3.06
N VAL A 145 17.72 -21.92 -2.50
CA VAL A 145 17.43 -20.89 -1.46
C VAL A 145 16.22 -20.04 -1.84
N VAL A 146 16.20 -19.48 -3.05
CA VAL A 146 15.10 -18.61 -3.51
C VAL A 146 13.73 -19.30 -3.54
N SER A 147 13.70 -20.64 -3.65
CA SER A 147 12.44 -21.38 -3.61
C SER A 147 11.75 -21.29 -2.26
N HIS A 148 12.51 -21.21 -1.16
CA HIS A 148 11.94 -21.09 0.19
C HIS A 148 11.33 -19.70 0.38
N THR A 149 12.02 -18.63 -0.05
CA THR A 149 11.44 -17.28 -0.07
C THR A 149 10.16 -17.21 -0.91
N LEU A 150 10.15 -17.84 -2.10
CA LEU A 150 8.96 -17.87 -2.96
C LEU A 150 7.78 -18.63 -2.33
N ASP A 151 8.02 -19.60 -1.43
CA ASP A 151 6.93 -20.31 -0.73
C ASP A 151 6.15 -19.35 0.20
N ALA A 152 6.81 -18.34 0.78
CA ALA A 152 6.18 -17.33 1.64
C ALA A 152 5.32 -16.31 0.87
N LEU A 153 5.46 -16.24 -0.46
CA LEU A 153 4.83 -15.23 -1.32
C LEU A 153 3.62 -15.78 -2.09
N VAL A 154 3.17 -17.00 -1.77
CA VAL A 154 1.97 -17.60 -2.36
C VAL A 154 0.73 -16.97 -1.73
N SER A 155 0.32 -15.82 -2.25
CA SER A 155 -0.86 -15.07 -1.79
C SER A 155 -1.77 -14.71 -2.97
N PRO A 156 -3.11 -14.83 -2.84
CA PRO A 156 -4.04 -14.38 -3.88
C PRO A 156 -4.03 -12.85 -4.07
N ARG A 157 -3.38 -12.11 -3.15
CA ARG A 157 -3.28 -10.64 -3.16
C ARG A 157 -2.06 -10.13 -3.92
N LEU A 158 -1.11 -11.01 -4.29
CA LEU A 158 0.17 -10.64 -4.89
C LEU A 158 0.28 -11.12 -6.35
N ASP A 159 0.79 -10.25 -7.21
CA ASP A 159 1.48 -10.65 -8.44
C ASP A 159 2.99 -10.58 -8.17
N VAL A 160 3.69 -11.71 -8.28
CA VAL A 160 5.10 -11.83 -7.92
C VAL A 160 5.98 -11.82 -9.16
N VAL A 161 7.01 -10.96 -9.17
CA VAL A 161 8.06 -10.89 -10.18
C VAL A 161 9.42 -11.01 -9.51
N VAL A 162 10.27 -11.91 -10.01
CA VAL A 162 11.67 -12.02 -9.59
C VAL A 162 12.54 -11.18 -10.50
N SER A 163 13.20 -10.17 -9.93
CA SER A 163 14.10 -9.29 -10.68
C SER A 163 15.52 -9.82 -10.67
N THR A 164 15.97 -10.39 -11.79
CA THR A 164 17.27 -11.09 -11.86
C THR A 164 17.87 -11.10 -13.27
N ARG A 165 19.20 -10.96 -13.35
CA ARG A 165 19.97 -11.24 -14.58
C ARG A 165 20.47 -12.69 -14.69
N TRP A 166 20.33 -13.48 -13.63
CA TRP A 166 20.97 -14.79 -13.52
C TRP A 166 20.10 -15.91 -14.10
N ASN A 167 20.55 -16.53 -15.20
CA ASN A 167 19.80 -17.61 -15.87
C ASN A 167 19.48 -18.80 -14.96
N ARG A 168 20.36 -19.14 -14.03
CA ARG A 168 20.09 -20.21 -13.05
C ARG A 168 18.94 -19.85 -12.11
N VAL A 169 18.80 -18.58 -11.71
CA VAL A 169 17.67 -18.12 -10.90
C VAL A 169 16.39 -18.13 -11.73
N ARG A 170 16.44 -17.66 -12.99
CA ARG A 170 15.30 -17.74 -13.92
C ARG A 170 14.79 -19.17 -14.11
N ALA A 171 15.69 -20.13 -14.28
CA ALA A 171 15.31 -21.54 -14.41
C ALA A 171 14.53 -22.07 -13.18
N VAL A 172 14.90 -21.64 -11.97
CA VAL A 172 14.15 -21.97 -10.74
C VAL A 172 12.75 -21.32 -10.75
N CYS A 173 12.65 -20.08 -11.24
CA CYS A 173 11.37 -19.36 -11.32
C CYS A 173 10.44 -19.95 -12.38
N GLU A 174 10.97 -20.30 -13.56
CA GLU A 174 10.24 -20.95 -14.66
C GLU A 174 9.65 -22.30 -14.22
N ALA A 175 10.44 -23.11 -13.51
CA ALA A 175 9.98 -24.38 -12.95
C ALA A 175 8.85 -24.23 -11.92
N ARG A 176 8.68 -23.02 -11.37
CA ARG A 176 7.64 -22.66 -10.39
C ARG A 176 6.55 -21.75 -10.97
N HIS A 177 6.58 -21.48 -12.27
CA HIS A 177 5.67 -20.55 -12.96
C HIS A 177 5.65 -19.13 -12.36
N VAL A 178 6.80 -18.67 -11.86
CA VAL A 178 6.98 -17.29 -11.37
C VAL A 178 7.63 -16.45 -12.46
N ALA A 179 7.06 -15.28 -12.73
CA ALA A 179 7.58 -14.37 -13.74
C ALA A 179 8.93 -13.78 -13.33
N CYS A 180 9.82 -13.56 -14.31
CA CYS A 180 11.08 -12.85 -14.12
C CYS A 180 11.10 -11.54 -14.89
N ALA A 181 11.74 -10.53 -14.32
CA ALA A 181 12.11 -9.29 -15.01
C ALA A 181 13.62 -9.15 -15.03
N GLU A 182 14.18 -8.79 -16.18
CA GLU A 182 15.61 -8.60 -16.33
C GLU A 182 15.99 -7.14 -16.01
N PRO A 183 16.83 -6.89 -15.00
CA PRO A 183 17.37 -5.57 -14.74
C PRO A 183 18.39 -5.16 -15.80
N ALA A 184 18.46 -3.85 -16.07
CA ALA A 184 19.38 -3.28 -17.06
C ALA A 184 20.87 -3.43 -16.69
N GLY A 185 21.19 -3.79 -15.44
CA GLY A 185 22.54 -3.95 -14.96
C GLY A 185 22.58 -4.51 -13.53
N ALA A 186 23.70 -4.34 -12.85
CA ALA A 186 23.96 -4.94 -11.53
C ALA A 186 23.44 -4.10 -10.35
N LEU A 187 23.08 -2.83 -10.55
CA LEU A 187 22.74 -1.92 -9.45
C LEU A 187 21.41 -2.29 -8.80
N GLN A 188 21.29 -2.05 -7.49
CA GLN A 188 20.06 -2.28 -6.76
C GLN A 188 18.87 -1.47 -7.33
N SER A 189 19.07 -0.22 -7.73
CA SER A 189 18.03 0.61 -8.36
C SER A 189 17.49 -0.02 -9.65
N GLN A 190 18.36 -0.58 -10.49
CA GLN A 190 17.97 -1.25 -11.73
C GLN A 190 17.13 -2.52 -11.47
N THR A 191 17.37 -3.17 -10.34
CA THR A 191 16.57 -4.32 -9.86
C THR A 191 15.16 -3.87 -9.47
N VAL A 192 15.05 -2.75 -8.73
CA VAL A 192 13.76 -2.10 -8.41
C VAL A 192 13.03 -1.71 -9.69
N HIS A 193 13.71 -1.06 -10.64
CA HIS A 193 13.11 -0.58 -11.87
C HIS A 193 12.50 -1.71 -12.70
N ALA A 194 13.23 -2.80 -12.91
CA ALA A 194 12.74 -3.92 -13.69
C ALA A 194 11.51 -4.58 -13.06
N GLY A 195 11.50 -4.75 -11.74
CA GLY A 195 10.35 -5.29 -11.01
C GLY A 195 9.11 -4.39 -11.12
N VAL A 196 9.25 -3.10 -10.79
CA VAL A 196 8.14 -2.13 -10.84
C VAL A 196 7.60 -1.98 -12.27
N LYS A 197 8.47 -1.88 -13.28
CA LYS A 197 8.05 -1.79 -14.70
C LYS A 197 7.30 -3.04 -15.16
N ALA A 198 7.77 -4.23 -14.79
CA ALA A 198 7.14 -5.49 -15.17
C ALA A 198 5.75 -5.66 -14.53
N LEU A 199 5.58 -5.17 -13.30
CA LEU A 199 4.31 -5.23 -12.58
C LEU A 199 3.28 -4.21 -13.09
N GLY A 200 3.74 -3.10 -13.68
CA GLY A 200 2.87 -1.99 -14.08
C GLY A 200 2.28 -1.26 -12.88
N THR A 201 1.23 -0.46 -13.09
CA THR A 201 0.59 0.32 -12.01
C THR A 201 -0.12 -0.58 -10.99
N ARG A 202 0.25 -0.42 -9.72
CA ARG A 202 -0.31 -1.18 -8.58
C ARG A 202 -0.66 -0.24 -7.43
N ALA A 203 -1.59 -0.68 -6.56
CA ALA A 203 -1.93 0.04 -5.34
C ALA A 203 -0.78 0.05 -4.31
N GLY A 204 0.13 -0.94 -4.38
CA GLY A 204 1.34 -1.01 -3.58
C GLY A 204 2.33 -2.01 -4.16
N TYR A 205 3.60 -1.84 -3.79
CA TYR A 205 4.73 -2.67 -4.22
C TYR A 205 5.49 -3.21 -3.00
N LEU A 206 5.37 -4.51 -2.76
CA LEU A 206 6.15 -5.26 -1.78
C LEU A 206 7.53 -5.58 -2.36
N PHE A 207 8.58 -5.38 -1.56
CA PHE A 207 9.96 -5.75 -1.89
C PHE A 207 10.47 -6.76 -0.86
N VAL A 208 11.00 -7.87 -1.37
CA VAL A 208 11.49 -9.01 -0.59
C VAL A 208 12.88 -9.37 -1.07
N GLN A 209 13.81 -9.71 -0.18
CA GLN A 209 15.12 -10.25 -0.61
C GLN A 209 14.97 -11.71 -1.02
N GLY A 210 15.59 -12.12 -2.14
CA GLY A 210 15.49 -13.49 -2.65
C GLY A 210 16.15 -14.55 -1.77
N ASP A 211 16.92 -14.14 -0.78
CA ASP A 211 17.74 -14.93 0.15
C ASP A 211 17.26 -14.86 1.60
N GLN A 212 15.97 -14.55 1.81
CA GLN A 212 15.27 -14.68 3.10
C GLN A 212 14.41 -15.97 3.12
N PRO A 213 15.00 -17.16 3.31
CA PRO A 213 14.28 -18.44 3.23
C PRO A 213 13.42 -18.74 4.46
N LEU A 214 13.60 -18.01 5.56
CA LEU A 214 12.87 -18.20 6.82
C LEU A 214 11.67 -17.28 6.96
N LEU A 215 11.49 -16.33 6.04
CA LEU A 215 10.31 -15.48 5.95
C LEU A 215 9.05 -16.36 5.91
N SER A 216 8.09 -16.08 6.77
CA SER A 216 6.83 -16.82 6.82
C SER A 216 5.76 -16.15 5.98
N GLY A 217 4.89 -16.95 5.36
CA GLY A 217 3.70 -16.42 4.70
C GLY A 217 2.75 -15.70 5.66
N ALA A 218 2.74 -16.08 6.95
CA ALA A 218 1.93 -15.42 7.96
C ALA A 218 2.39 -13.98 8.23
N SER A 219 3.70 -13.73 8.28
CA SER A 219 4.25 -12.38 8.42
C SER A 219 4.07 -11.55 7.15
N VAL A 220 4.12 -12.19 5.97
CA VAL A 220 3.75 -11.52 4.71
C VAL A 220 2.28 -11.08 4.74
N GLU A 221 1.33 -11.97 5.08
CA GLU A 221 -0.09 -11.60 5.15
C GLU A 221 -0.36 -10.51 6.20
N ALA A 222 0.28 -10.59 7.38
CA ALA A 222 0.18 -9.53 8.39
C ALA A 222 0.67 -8.17 7.87
N LEU A 223 1.75 -8.16 7.07
CA LEU A 223 2.24 -6.95 6.43
C LEU A 223 1.27 -6.41 5.35
N LEU A 224 0.63 -7.29 4.59
CA LEU A 224 -0.38 -6.91 3.60
C LEU A 224 -1.67 -6.40 4.26
N ASP A 225 -2.03 -6.92 5.43
CA ASP A 225 -3.18 -6.44 6.22
C ASP A 225 -2.92 -5.05 6.80
N GLU A 226 -1.73 -4.82 7.38
CA GLU A 226 -1.31 -3.50 7.84
C GLU A 226 -1.32 -2.48 6.69
N PHE A 227 -0.82 -2.87 5.52
CA PHE A 227 -0.85 -2.01 4.34
C PHE A 227 -2.28 -1.74 3.84
N ALA A 228 -3.18 -2.73 3.86
CA ALA A 228 -4.57 -2.51 3.47
C ALA A 228 -5.31 -1.56 4.42
N ALA A 229 -4.99 -1.60 5.72
CA ALA A 229 -5.51 -0.66 6.71
C ALA A 229 -4.92 0.75 6.56
N HIS A 230 -3.69 0.86 6.07
CA HIS A 230 -2.93 2.10 5.94
C HIS A 230 -2.24 2.24 4.57
N PRO A 231 -3.02 2.30 3.47
CA PRO A 231 -2.50 2.15 2.11
C PRO A 231 -1.65 3.34 1.62
N ASP A 232 -1.71 4.47 2.34
CA ASP A 232 -0.89 5.65 2.09
C ASP A 232 0.46 5.63 2.83
N CYS A 233 0.65 4.66 3.73
CA CYS A 233 1.86 4.49 4.52
C CYS A 233 2.76 3.39 3.94
N VAL A 234 4.08 3.55 4.08
CA VAL A 234 5.00 2.43 3.94
C VAL A 234 4.78 1.49 5.12
N ALA A 235 4.68 0.19 4.87
CA ALA A 235 4.69 -0.82 5.93
C ALA A 235 5.93 -1.69 5.80
N ARG A 236 6.55 -2.05 6.93
CA ARG A 236 7.82 -2.76 6.95
C ARG A 236 7.83 -3.83 8.03
N LEU A 237 8.31 -5.02 7.70
CA LEU A 237 8.56 -6.05 8.70
C LEU A 237 9.67 -5.59 9.65
N ALA A 238 9.54 -5.90 10.92
CA ALA A 238 10.47 -5.49 11.96
C ALA A 238 10.64 -6.61 13.00
N TRP A 239 11.71 -6.53 13.78
CA TRP A 239 11.87 -7.32 14.99
C TRP A 239 12.31 -6.41 16.13
N GLN A 240 11.53 -6.37 17.21
CA GLN A 240 11.73 -5.50 18.36
C GLN A 240 11.90 -4.02 17.94
N GLY A 241 11.05 -3.56 17.02
CA GLY A 241 11.09 -2.22 16.46
C GLY A 241 12.24 -1.95 15.49
N LYS A 242 13.12 -2.92 15.23
CA LYS A 242 14.20 -2.79 14.24
C LYS A 242 13.68 -3.20 12.86
N PRO A 243 13.62 -2.28 11.88
CA PRO A 243 13.00 -2.56 10.58
C PRO A 243 13.91 -3.39 9.66
N GLY A 244 13.33 -4.33 8.91
CA GLY A 244 13.97 -5.26 7.98
C GLY A 244 13.20 -5.40 6.66
N SER A 245 13.57 -6.35 5.80
CA SER A 245 12.73 -6.78 4.67
C SER A 245 11.78 -7.88 5.16
N PRO A 246 10.56 -8.02 4.62
CA PRO A 246 9.94 -7.25 3.53
C PRO A 246 9.51 -5.81 3.86
N VAL A 247 9.35 -5.00 2.81
CA VAL A 247 8.79 -3.63 2.88
C VAL A 247 7.81 -3.40 1.74
N ILE A 248 6.65 -2.81 2.00
CA ILE A 248 5.65 -2.44 1.00
C ILE A 248 5.52 -0.92 0.91
N PHE A 249 5.68 -0.40 -0.31
CA PHE A 249 5.54 1.02 -0.63
C PHE A 249 4.17 1.29 -1.27
N PRO A 250 3.49 2.39 -0.91
CA PRO A 250 2.29 2.86 -1.58
C PRO A 250 2.47 3.05 -3.09
N GLY A 251 1.40 2.82 -3.85
CA GLY A 251 1.39 2.94 -5.30
C GLY A 251 1.80 4.31 -5.82
N TYR A 252 1.50 5.39 -5.09
CA TYR A 252 1.88 6.76 -5.47
C TYR A 252 3.40 7.00 -5.46
N LEU A 253 4.19 6.11 -4.83
CA LEU A 253 5.65 6.16 -4.84
C LEU A 253 6.29 5.43 -6.03
N ALA A 254 5.50 4.91 -6.98
CA ALA A 254 6.03 4.19 -8.15
C ALA A 254 7.07 5.03 -8.93
N ASP A 255 6.77 6.30 -9.22
CA ASP A 255 7.69 7.17 -9.96
C ASP A 255 8.96 7.47 -9.16
N ALA A 256 8.83 7.63 -7.83
CA ALA A 256 9.98 7.83 -6.95
C ALA A 256 10.88 6.58 -6.90
N LEU A 257 10.29 5.38 -6.88
CA LEU A 257 11.01 4.10 -6.97
C LEU A 257 11.71 3.93 -8.33
N LEU A 258 11.07 4.39 -9.42
CA LEU A 258 11.62 4.36 -10.78
C LEU A 258 12.69 5.44 -11.05
N GLY A 259 12.77 6.45 -10.18
CA GLY A 259 13.77 7.52 -10.21
C GLY A 259 14.98 7.27 -9.32
N LEU A 260 15.12 6.08 -8.72
CA LEU A 260 16.30 5.73 -7.93
C LEU A 260 17.52 5.57 -8.83
N GLU A 261 18.68 6.06 -8.39
CA GLU A 261 19.93 5.98 -9.14
C GLU A 261 21.07 5.48 -8.25
N GLY A 262 21.94 4.65 -8.81
CA GLY A 262 23.06 4.04 -8.08
C GLY A 262 22.69 2.76 -7.34
N ASP A 263 23.56 2.32 -6.45
CA ASP A 263 23.38 1.06 -5.71
C ASP A 263 22.54 1.25 -4.45
N VAL A 264 21.29 1.67 -4.66
CA VAL A 264 20.32 1.96 -3.61
C VAL A 264 18.96 1.32 -3.91
N GLY A 265 18.26 0.92 -2.87
CA GLY A 265 16.89 0.41 -2.92
C GLY A 265 15.87 1.39 -2.34
N GLY A 266 14.64 0.94 -2.15
CA GLY A 266 13.54 1.77 -1.63
C GLY A 266 13.81 2.41 -0.25
N GLY A 267 14.71 1.83 0.56
CA GLY A 267 15.13 2.44 1.83
C GLY A 267 15.74 3.84 1.67
N GLU A 268 16.28 4.17 0.50
CA GLU A 268 16.77 5.51 0.17
C GLU A 268 15.65 6.56 0.16
N LEU A 269 14.43 6.17 -0.26
CA LEU A 269 13.27 7.06 -0.22
C LEU A 269 12.93 7.44 1.22
N LEU A 270 12.99 6.50 2.16
CA LEU A 270 12.76 6.76 3.58
C LEU A 270 13.85 7.68 4.15
N ARG A 271 15.12 7.43 3.81
CA ARG A 271 16.25 8.22 4.29
C ARG A 271 16.18 9.68 3.83
N ARG A 272 15.71 9.93 2.61
CA ARG A 272 15.57 11.28 2.03
C ARG A 272 14.30 12.00 2.48
N ASN A 273 13.31 11.30 3.02
CA ASN A 273 12.01 11.85 3.39
C ASN A 273 11.67 11.51 4.85
N PRO A 274 12.07 12.35 5.82
CA PRO A 274 11.84 12.10 7.25
C PRO A 274 10.37 11.91 7.61
N ASP A 275 9.46 12.64 6.97
CA ASP A 275 8.01 12.50 7.21
C ASP A 275 7.48 11.15 6.75
N LEU A 276 7.96 10.65 5.60
CA LEU A 276 7.62 9.32 5.11
C LEU A 276 8.19 8.23 6.03
N ALA A 277 9.41 8.40 6.53
CA ALA A 277 10.02 7.50 7.50
C ALA A 277 9.25 7.49 8.83
N ALA A 278 8.85 8.66 9.34
CA ALA A 278 8.08 8.78 10.58
C ALA A 278 6.67 8.18 10.46
N ALA A 279 6.07 8.23 9.28
CA ALA A 279 4.77 7.63 9.00
C ALA A 279 4.83 6.12 8.67
N THR A 280 6.03 5.51 8.64
CA THR A 280 6.21 4.09 8.33
C THR A 280 5.61 3.22 9.45
N ARG A 281 4.79 2.24 9.05
CA ARG A 281 4.19 1.24 9.92
C ARG A 281 5.14 0.05 10.07
N LEU A 282 5.38 -0.37 11.31
CA LEU A 282 6.17 -1.57 11.60
C LEU A 282 5.25 -2.72 11.94
N VAL A 283 5.50 -3.87 11.33
CA VAL A 283 4.84 -5.14 11.63
C VAL A 283 5.87 -6.07 12.22
N GLU A 284 5.65 -6.53 13.45
CA GLU A 284 6.58 -7.45 14.11
C GLU A 284 6.55 -8.81 13.41
N ALA A 285 7.73 -9.30 13.06
CA ALA A 285 7.93 -10.68 12.65
C ALA A 285 7.59 -11.62 13.81
N ARG A 286 7.25 -12.87 13.47
CA ARG A 286 6.97 -13.91 14.48
C ARG A 286 8.25 -14.35 15.18
N TYR A 287 9.37 -14.32 14.48
CA TYR A 287 10.67 -14.68 15.00
C TYR A 287 11.78 -13.85 14.31
N PRO A 288 12.93 -13.64 14.97
CA PRO A 288 13.99 -12.76 14.45
C PRO A 288 14.55 -13.26 13.12
N ALA A 289 14.63 -14.58 12.95
CA ALA A 289 15.24 -15.20 11.78
C ALA A 289 14.46 -14.96 10.48
N GLU A 290 13.21 -14.48 10.53
CA GLU A 290 12.48 -14.05 9.32
C GLU A 290 13.17 -12.89 8.58
N LEU A 291 13.95 -12.09 9.32
CA LEU A 291 14.69 -10.96 8.78
C LEU A 291 16.09 -11.36 8.27
N ASP A 292 16.52 -12.61 8.49
CA ASP A 292 17.89 -13.05 8.16
C ASP A 292 18.06 -13.31 6.66
N ASP A 293 19.12 -12.73 6.10
CA ASP A 293 19.62 -13.01 4.76
C ASP A 293 20.71 -14.10 4.83
N ILE A 294 20.86 -14.90 3.78
CA ILE A 294 22.03 -15.80 3.62
C ILE A 294 23.16 -15.02 2.95
N ASP A 295 24.30 -14.80 3.60
CA ASP A 295 25.44 -14.08 2.99
C ASP A 295 26.66 -14.95 2.73
N THR A 296 26.81 -16.01 3.52
CA THR A 296 27.99 -16.88 3.55
C THR A 296 27.59 -18.36 3.42
N PRO A 297 28.50 -19.24 2.99
CA PRO A 297 28.22 -20.68 2.97
C PRO A 297 27.87 -21.25 4.35
N SER A 298 28.44 -20.72 5.43
CA SER A 298 28.11 -21.10 6.81
C SER A 298 26.67 -20.75 7.21
N ASP A 299 26.06 -19.73 6.59
CA ASP A 299 24.66 -19.39 6.85
C ASP A 299 23.72 -20.50 6.37
N LEU A 300 24.09 -21.29 5.34
CA LEU A 300 23.26 -22.41 4.88
C LEU A 300 23.06 -23.47 5.96
N GLU A 301 24.11 -23.79 6.73
CA GLU A 301 24.03 -24.81 7.78
C GLU A 301 23.17 -24.34 8.96
N ARG A 302 23.34 -23.08 9.36
CA ARG A 302 22.54 -22.42 10.37
C ARG A 302 21.06 -22.38 9.98
N VAL A 303 20.75 -21.82 8.81
CA VAL A 303 19.39 -21.69 8.29
C VAL A 303 18.76 -23.07 8.03
N ALA A 304 19.54 -24.06 7.58
CA ALA A 304 19.03 -25.41 7.42
C ALA A 304 18.56 -26.01 8.75
N SER A 305 19.26 -25.72 9.85
CA SER A 305 18.90 -26.17 11.20
C SER A 305 17.66 -25.43 11.71
N GLU A 306 17.61 -24.11 11.52
CA GLU A 306 16.45 -23.28 11.87
C GLU A 306 15.19 -23.71 11.11
N LEU A 307 15.27 -24.01 9.81
CA LEU A 307 14.13 -24.53 9.03
C LEU A 307 13.53 -25.83 9.59
N VAL A 308 14.36 -26.72 10.16
CA VAL A 308 13.87 -27.94 10.81
C VAL A 308 13.11 -27.58 12.06
N ALA A 309 13.71 -26.73 12.90
CA ALA A 309 13.06 -26.24 14.10
C ALA A 309 11.71 -25.58 13.76
N VAL A 310 11.66 -24.66 12.77
CA VAL A 310 10.42 -24.00 12.31
C VAL A 310 9.36 -25.03 11.94
N ARG A 311 9.74 -26.06 11.18
CA ARG A 311 8.79 -27.08 10.73
C ARG A 311 8.25 -27.90 11.91
N GLU A 312 9.13 -28.32 12.82
CA GLU A 312 8.75 -29.07 14.02
C GLU A 312 7.85 -28.24 14.96
N ALA A 313 8.11 -26.94 15.08
CA ALA A 313 7.28 -25.98 15.81
C ALA A 313 5.86 -25.88 15.24
N ILE A 314 5.75 -25.70 13.93
CA ILE A 314 4.47 -25.62 13.22
C ILE A 314 3.70 -26.95 13.34
N GLU A 315 4.38 -28.10 13.19
CA GLU A 315 3.77 -29.43 13.29
C GLU A 315 3.31 -29.76 14.73
N SER A 316 4.01 -29.26 15.75
CA SER A 316 3.68 -29.48 17.17
C SER A 316 2.72 -28.42 17.75
N GLY A 317 2.48 -27.32 17.04
CA GLY A 317 1.70 -26.18 17.53
C GLY A 317 2.38 -25.41 18.67
N GLN A 318 3.70 -25.60 18.85
CA GLN A 318 4.50 -24.88 19.84
C GLN A 318 5.30 -23.77 19.15
N ASP A 319 5.28 -22.56 19.71
CA ASP A 319 6.24 -21.52 19.33
C ASP A 319 7.61 -21.87 19.90
N ILE A 320 8.62 -21.97 19.04
CA ILE A 320 10.00 -22.33 19.45
C ILE A 320 10.92 -21.11 19.61
N TRP A 321 10.39 -19.90 19.40
CA TRP A 321 11.05 -18.64 19.69
C TRP A 321 10.23 -17.85 20.69
N PRO A 322 10.87 -17.13 21.62
CA PRO A 322 10.16 -16.26 22.56
C PRO A 322 9.33 -15.23 21.80
N ALA A 323 8.11 -14.98 22.28
CA ALA A 323 7.23 -13.98 21.70
C ALA A 323 7.90 -12.60 21.76
N ALA A 324 7.64 -11.74 20.76
CA ALA A 324 8.15 -10.37 20.72
C ALA A 324 7.81 -9.65 22.05
N GLY A 325 8.84 -9.41 22.89
CA GLY A 325 8.69 -8.77 24.21
C GLY A 325 9.16 -9.62 25.40
N GLU A 326 9.42 -10.91 25.24
CA GLU A 326 10.11 -11.71 26.25
C GLU A 326 11.63 -11.45 26.18
N LYS A 327 12.19 -10.86 27.24
CA LYS A 327 13.64 -10.68 27.38
C LYS A 327 14.29 -12.06 27.45
N ASP A 328 15.39 -12.26 26.72
CA ASP A 328 16.30 -13.39 26.88
C ASP A 328 16.68 -13.55 28.36
N SER A 329 16.01 -14.46 29.07
CA SER A 329 16.60 -15.05 30.25
C SER A 329 17.61 -16.07 29.76
N ALA A 330 18.89 -15.72 29.82
CA ALA A 330 19.99 -16.66 29.66
C ALA A 330 19.72 -17.92 30.51
N PRO A 331 20.13 -19.13 30.06
CA PRO A 331 19.94 -20.33 30.85
C PRO A 331 20.67 -20.17 32.19
N GLY A 332 19.91 -20.02 33.25
CA GLY A 332 20.43 -19.93 34.62
C GLY A 332 21.23 -21.19 34.93
N GLU A 333 22.42 -20.97 35.46
CA GLU A 333 23.29 -21.99 36.01
C GLU A 333 22.49 -22.94 36.90
N LEU A 334 22.50 -24.22 36.52
CA LEU A 334 22.12 -25.32 37.39
C LEU A 334 22.99 -25.24 38.65
N GLY A 335 22.32 -25.07 39.79
CA GLY A 335 22.97 -24.96 41.07
C GLY A 335 23.88 -26.14 41.39
N SER A 336 24.97 -25.84 42.08
CA SER A 336 25.64 -26.80 42.94
C SER A 336 25.57 -26.30 44.38
N SER A 337 24.80 -27.03 45.16
CA SER A 337 24.82 -27.07 46.62
C SER A 337 26.22 -27.36 47.17
N LEU A 338 26.75 -26.44 47.99
CA LEU A 338 27.41 -26.59 49.30
C LEU A 338 28.30 -25.37 49.58
#